data_AF-A0A8T6VHX1-F1
#
_entry.id   AF-A0A8T6VHX1-F1
#
_cell.length_a   1.000
_cell.length_b   1.000
_cell.length_c   1.000
_cell.angle_alpha   90.00
_cell.angle_beta   90.00
_cell.angle_gamma   90.00
#
_symmetry.space_group_name_H-M   'P 1'
#
loop_
_entity.id
_entity.type
_entity.pdbx_description
1 polymer ?
#
loop_
_entity_poly.entity_id
_entity_poly.type
_entity_poly.pdbx_seq_one_letter_code
_entity_poly.pdbx_strand_id
1 'polypeptide(L)'
;PHETSELTTEQWKEVIDRLHQIGVFILTFTGGEPTLREDLPELLLYAQNKGIVTGLITNGRKLKDKTYVETLEKTGLDFIQVTLESHKPKIHD
;
A
#
# COMPACT_ATOMS: atom_id res chain seq x y z
N PRO A 1 17.48 -14.68 -4.83
CA PRO A 1 16.38 -14.05 -4.06
C PRO A 1 16.71 -14.09 -2.57
N HIS A 2 16.67 -12.96 -1.88
CA HIS A 2 16.79 -12.99 -0.42
C HIS A 2 15.48 -13.56 0.14
N GLU A 3 15.53 -14.75 0.73
CA GLU A 3 14.44 -15.28 1.57
C GLU A 3 14.51 -14.58 2.93
N THR A 4 14.00 -13.36 2.97
CA THR A 4 13.68 -12.67 4.22
C THR A 4 12.22 -12.91 4.54
N SER A 5 11.94 -13.45 5.71
CA SER A 5 10.58 -13.58 6.23
C SER A 5 9.88 -12.22 6.26
N GLU A 6 8.65 -12.18 5.76
CA GLU A 6 7.80 -10.99 5.79
C GLU A 6 7.49 -10.60 7.24
N LEU A 7 7.41 -9.29 7.52
CA LEU A 7 7.04 -8.80 8.85
C LEU A 7 5.55 -9.08 9.12
N THR A 8 5.25 -9.42 10.38
CA THR A 8 3.86 -9.53 10.84
C THR A 8 3.19 -8.15 10.82
N THR A 9 1.86 -8.14 10.87
CA THR A 9 1.07 -6.90 10.95
C THR A 9 1.49 -6.02 12.12
N GLU A 10 1.73 -6.62 13.29
CA GLU A 10 2.16 -5.89 14.49
C GLU A 10 3.56 -5.29 14.32
N GLN A 11 4.48 -6.03 13.70
CA GLN A 11 5.82 -5.49 13.40
C GLN A 11 5.75 -4.32 12.41
N TRP A 12 4.85 -4.36 11.43
CA TRP A 12 4.63 -3.22 10.54
C TRP A 12 4.03 -2.02 11.27
N LYS A 13 3.10 -2.23 12.21
CA LYS A 13 2.59 -1.15 13.07
C LYS A 13 3.71 -0.50 13.90
N GLU A 14 4.62 -1.30 14.46
CA GLU A 14 5.81 -0.77 15.16
C GLU A 14 6.71 0.05 14.23
N VAL A 15 6.87 -0.36 12.96
CA VAL A 15 7.61 0.43 11.97
C VAL A 15 6.89 1.76 11.72
N ILE A 16 5.57 1.74 11.51
CA ILE A 16 4.76 2.95 11.30
C ILE A 16 4.88 3.90 12.51
N ASP A 17 4.87 3.37 13.74
CA ASP A 17 5.08 4.14 14.97
C ASP A 17 6.43 4.86 14.97
N ARG A 18 7.51 4.15 14.62
CA ARG A 18 8.85 4.73 14.56
C ARG A 18 8.94 5.83 13.49
N LEU A 19 8.31 5.61 12.33
CA LEU A 19 8.26 6.61 11.26
C LEU A 19 7.49 7.87 11.70
N HIS A 20 6.37 7.69 12.38
CA HIS A 20 5.61 8.81 12.96
C HIS A 20 6.45 9.59 13.97
N GLN A 21 7.14 8.91 14.88
CA GLN A 21 7.96 9.54 15.93
C GLN A 21 9.09 10.41 15.39
N ILE A 22 9.66 10.06 14.24
CA ILE A 22 10.73 10.84 13.59
C ILE A 22 10.17 11.91 12.63
N GLY A 23 8.85 12.09 12.56
CA GLY A 23 8.20 13.12 11.76
C GLY A 23 8.05 12.79 10.28
N VAL A 24 8.01 11.50 9.90
CA VAL A 24 7.68 11.12 8.53
C VAL A 24 6.24 11.54 8.21
N PHE A 25 6.09 12.32 7.15
CA PHE A 25 4.80 12.85 6.73
C PHE A 25 4.11 11.98 5.66
N ILE A 26 4.87 11.31 4.79
CA ILE A 26 4.34 10.49 3.69
C ILE A 26 4.87 9.06 3.81
N LEU A 27 3.98 8.08 3.76
CA LEU A 27 4.30 6.66 3.71
C LEU A 27 3.68 6.02 2.47
N THR A 28 4.51 5.45 1.60
CA THR A 28 4.05 4.80 0.38
C THR A 28 4.25 3.29 0.45
N PHE A 29 3.15 2.55 0.34
CA PHE A 29 3.13 1.09 0.30
C PHE A 29 3.47 0.61 -1.10
N THR A 30 4.51 -0.24 -1.16
CA THR A 30 5.08 -0.80 -2.40
C THR A 30 5.43 -2.28 -2.15
N GLY A 31 6.45 -2.83 -2.83
CA GLY A 31 6.95 -4.19 -2.66
C GLY A 31 7.02 -4.92 -3.99
N GLY A 32 6.59 -6.18 -3.99
CA GLY A 32 6.24 -6.89 -5.22
C GLY A 32 4.91 -6.39 -5.77
N GLU A 33 3.80 -6.85 -5.17
CA GLU A 33 2.48 -6.25 -5.38
C GLU A 33 1.79 -6.08 -4.02
N PRO A 34 1.70 -4.85 -3.48
CA PRO A 34 1.18 -4.62 -2.13
C PRO A 34 -0.27 -5.07 -1.98
N THR A 35 -1.07 -5.02 -3.04
CA THR A 35 -2.48 -5.41 -2.96
C THR A 35 -2.69 -6.91 -2.74
N LEU A 36 -1.64 -7.74 -2.86
CA LEU A 36 -1.68 -9.17 -2.49
C LEU A 36 -1.64 -9.40 -0.98
N ARG A 37 -1.23 -8.40 -0.19
CA ARG A 37 -1.19 -8.49 1.27
C ARG A 37 -2.60 -8.31 1.85
N GLU A 38 -3.07 -9.28 2.62
CA GLU A 38 -4.45 -9.31 3.14
C GLU A 38 -4.72 -8.21 4.18
N ASP A 39 -3.75 -7.92 5.04
CA ASP A 39 -3.79 -6.90 6.09
C ASP A 39 -3.41 -5.49 5.59
N LEU A 40 -3.24 -5.27 4.28
CA LEU A 40 -2.93 -3.94 3.73
C LEU A 40 -3.94 -2.86 4.18
N PRO A 41 -5.27 -3.06 4.11
CA PRO A 41 -6.21 -2.04 4.55
C PRO A 41 -6.07 -1.68 6.05
N GLU A 42 -5.68 -2.64 6.88
CA GLU A 42 -5.44 -2.41 8.30
C GLU A 42 -4.22 -1.50 8.51
N LEU A 43 -3.13 -1.75 7.78
CA LEU A 43 -1.91 -0.94 7.85
C LEU A 43 -2.13 0.48 7.31
N LEU A 44 -2.89 0.63 6.23
CA LEU A 44 -3.28 1.93 5.69
C LEU A 44 -4.06 2.75 6.71
N LEU A 45 -5.11 2.16 7.28
CA LEU A 45 -5.93 2.80 8.30
C LEU A 45 -5.10 3.17 9.54
N TYR A 46 -4.17 2.30 9.95
CA TYR A 46 -3.28 2.56 11.08
C TYR A 46 -2.37 3.77 10.84
N ALA A 47 -1.77 3.89 9.65
CA ALA A 47 -0.94 5.03 9.28
C ALA A 47 -1.77 6.33 9.17
N GLN A 48 -2.95 6.26 8.57
CA GLN A 48 -3.89 7.39 8.46
C GLN A 48 -4.33 7.93 9.83
N ASN A 49 -4.64 7.04 10.78
CA ASN A 49 -5.00 7.44 12.14
C ASN A 49 -3.88 8.16 12.90
N LYS A 50 -2.63 8.09 12.43
CA LYS A 50 -1.49 8.85 12.96
C LYS A 50 -1.24 10.17 12.22
N GLY A 51 -2.09 10.52 11.25
CA GLY A 51 -1.93 11.71 10.41
C GLY A 51 -0.83 11.59 9.37
N ILE A 52 -0.40 10.36 9.02
CA ILE A 52 0.55 10.13 7.93
C ILE A 52 -0.23 10.07 6.61
N VAL A 53 0.21 10.84 5.62
CA VAL A 53 -0.30 10.77 4.25
C VAL A 53 0.10 9.42 3.65
N THR A 54 -0.87 8.63 3.22
CA THR A 54 -0.64 7.27 2.70
C THR A 54 -0.75 7.21 1.19
N GLY A 55 0.21 6.52 0.57
CA GLY A 55 0.23 6.25 -0.86
C GLY A 55 0.31 4.76 -1.15
N LEU A 56 -0.20 4.35 -2.32
CA LEU A 56 -0.12 2.97 -2.80
C LEU A 56 0.43 2.93 -4.23
N ILE A 57 1.48 2.14 -4.48
CA ILE A 57 1.96 1.84 -5.84
C ILE A 57 1.57 0.41 -6.20
N THR A 58 0.84 0.22 -7.29
CA THR A 58 0.28 -1.09 -7.68
C THR A 58 0.28 -1.31 -9.19
N ASN A 59 0.28 -2.57 -9.63
CA ASN A 59 -0.02 -2.95 -11.01
C ASN A 59 -1.49 -2.77 -11.39
N GLY A 60 -2.36 -2.40 -10.44
CA GLY A 60 -3.76 -2.06 -10.67
C GLY A 60 -4.71 -3.24 -10.90
N ARG A 61 -4.22 -4.49 -11.01
CA ARG A 61 -5.07 -5.65 -11.35
C ARG A 61 -6.15 -5.95 -10.31
N LYS A 62 -5.85 -5.76 -9.02
CA LYS A 62 -6.83 -5.97 -7.93
C LYS A 62 -7.87 -4.85 -7.85
N LEU A 63 -7.59 -3.68 -8.45
CA LEU A 63 -8.52 -2.54 -8.46
C LEU A 63 -9.76 -2.76 -9.34
N LYS A 64 -9.80 -3.85 -10.13
CA LYS A 64 -11.03 -4.28 -10.82
C LYS A 64 -12.14 -4.71 -9.85
N ASP A 65 -11.78 -5.11 -8.63
CA ASP A 65 -12.74 -5.46 -7.59
C ASP A 65 -13.23 -4.19 -6.88
N LYS A 66 -14.48 -3.81 -7.16
CA LYS A 66 -15.09 -2.61 -6.59
C LYS A 66 -15.15 -2.65 -5.06
N THR A 67 -15.42 -3.81 -4.47
CA THR A 67 -15.50 -3.97 -3.00
C THR A 67 -14.13 -3.69 -2.37
N TYR A 68 -13.06 -4.15 -3.03
CA TYR A 68 -11.70 -3.88 -2.57
C TYR A 68 -11.37 -2.39 -2.66
N VAL A 69 -11.73 -1.72 -3.76
CA VAL A 69 -11.54 -0.26 -3.90
C VAL A 69 -12.30 0.52 -2.83
N GLU A 70 -13.57 0.18 -2.57
CA GLU A 70 -14.36 0.79 -1.49
C GLU A 70 -13.73 0.54 -0.11
N THR A 71 -13.08 -0.60 0.08
CA THR A 71 -12.34 -0.90 1.31
C THR A 71 -11.13 0.03 1.45
N LEU A 72 -10.35 0.22 0.38
CA LEU A 72 -9.19 1.13 0.39
C LEU A 72 -9.63 2.59 0.61
N GLU A 73 -10.70 3.04 -0.04
CA GLU A 73 -11.26 4.38 0.16
C GLU A 73 -11.61 4.64 1.63
N LYS A 74 -12.26 3.67 2.29
CA LYS A 74 -12.62 3.76 3.72
C LYS A 74 -11.42 3.84 4.66
N THR A 75 -10.21 3.44 4.22
CA THR A 75 -9.01 3.59 5.05
C THR A 75 -8.51 5.03 5.11
N GLY A 76 -8.94 5.89 4.19
CA GLY A 76 -8.41 7.25 4.03
C GLY A 76 -7.19 7.34 3.10
N LEU A 77 -6.95 6.34 2.25
CA LEU A 77 -5.82 6.33 1.31
C LEU A 77 -5.80 7.60 0.44
N ASP A 78 -4.72 8.38 0.49
CA ASP A 78 -4.66 9.71 -0.15
C ASP A 78 -4.40 9.62 -1.65
N PHE A 79 -3.54 8.70 -2.09
CA PHE A 79 -3.24 8.55 -3.51
C PHE A 79 -2.86 7.12 -3.91
N ILE A 80 -3.15 6.79 -5.17
CA ILE A 80 -2.75 5.56 -5.83
C ILE A 80 -1.96 5.91 -7.08
N GLN A 81 -0.79 5.28 -7.24
CA GLN A 81 -0.03 5.27 -8.48
C GLN A 81 -0.15 3.90 -9.14
N VAL A 82 -0.69 3.87 -10.36
CA VAL A 82 -0.80 2.64 -11.16
C VAL A 82 0.37 2.56 -12.13
N THR A 83 1.14 1.47 -12.06
CA THR A 83 2.26 1.22 -12.97
C THR A 83 1.73 0.71 -14.31
N LEU A 84 1.87 1.54 -15.36
CA LEU A 84 1.52 1.19 -16.73
C LEU A 84 2.74 1.40 -17.63
N GLU A 85 3.27 0.29 -18.16
CA GLU A 85 4.47 0.32 -19.02
C GLU A 85 4.21 0.99 -20.38
N SER A 86 3.04 0.72 -20.98
CA SER A 86 2.68 1.27 -22.28
C SER A 86 1.17 1.23 -22.49
N HIS A 87 0.66 2.18 -23.28
CA HIS A 87 -0.71 2.11 -23.81
C HIS A 87 -0.88 1.03 -24.89
N LYS A 88 0.22 0.43 -25.38
CA LYS A 88 0.19 -0.64 -26.38
C LYS A 88 0.23 -1.99 -25.67
N PRO A 89 -0.80 -2.85 -25.83
CA PRO A 89 -0.85 -4.17 -25.20
C PRO A 89 0.41 -5.01 -25.45
N LYS A 90 0.92 -5.01 -26.69
CA LYS A 90 2.13 -5.76 -27.08
C LYS A 90 3.42 -5.38 -26.34
N ILE A 91 3.44 -4.23 -25.66
CA ILE A 91 4.59 -3.76 -24.89
C ILE A 91 4.35 -3.94 -23.38
N HIS A 92 3.08 -3.95 -22.96
CA HIS A 92 2.68 -3.99 -21.55
C HIS A 92 2.38 -5.39 -21.03
N ASP A 93 1.71 -6.22 -21.83
CA ASP A 93 1.28 -7.58 -21.49
C ASP A 93 2.41 -8.59 -21.64
#